data_AF-A0A836ISM3-F1
#
_entry.id   AF-A0A836ISM3-F1
#
_cell.length_a   1.000
_cell.length_b   1.000
_cell.length_c   1.000
_cell.angle_alpha   90.00
_cell.angle_beta   90.00
_cell.angle_gamma   90.00
#
_symmetry.space_group_name_H-M   'P 1'
#
loop_
_entity.id
_entity.type
_entity.pdbx_description
1 polymer ?
#
loop_
_entity_poly.entity_id
_entity_poly.type
_entity_poly.pdbx_seq_one_letter_code
_entity_poly.pdbx_strand_id
1 'polypeptide(L)'
;MLSPTSLHRAGLLSTFIANGALYAAHIASVQTPAGALMLSGCIFRCLTMPFTIYGDQCLHRVACALPELQDAHKEYSDIADHPRAIAWEKRVAAQKLKDDRDRIFRSFRTNNLKMTAPYVVGAVLSLYCLGVPAQQIGTFFIQDAGMAIVSPLAVSCTAGGQFTLASAASTVPAILFTVDPTLALAAGITCFNAYRHLNQRLGFNDRLDEWIKNLQRAICLSLGLVAVSSLLVSPLAYALALPTPHFFPPYVAPVWLGMSTTTALKTILVNGTEPGQAMFRLSPYPPQHGTYGGESTAAGHEYRLAFTGVDVEETRSIWRTQKRILDYECDVRLHRFLKQIGFFSDVDELEYEADKLERKRAVARERRIASTLVNKDMPHMTAASKHRHAMRNNSVGTPQEADECGGTPYSEVVATQMERAQLRELQDRQARQAAREAAWKRRH
;
A
#
# COMPACT_ATOMS: atom_id res chain seq x y z
N MET A 1 7.98 -6.92 -37.01
CA MET A 1 8.20 -7.78 -35.82
C MET A 1 7.68 -7.04 -34.60
N LEU A 2 6.47 -7.38 -34.14
CA LEU A 2 5.83 -6.72 -33.01
C LEU A 2 6.58 -7.08 -31.72
N SER A 3 7.09 -6.06 -31.01
CA SER A 3 7.72 -6.24 -29.70
C SER A 3 6.74 -6.94 -28.75
N PRO A 4 7.16 -7.99 -28.01
CA PRO A 4 6.26 -8.71 -27.12
C PRO A 4 5.76 -7.77 -26.02
N THR A 5 4.46 -7.48 -26.05
CA THR A 5 3.78 -6.65 -25.04
C THR A 5 3.78 -7.35 -23.68
N SER A 6 3.68 -6.57 -22.60
CA SER A 6 3.65 -7.09 -21.22
C SER A 6 2.54 -8.13 -20.99
N LEU A 7 1.40 -7.94 -21.66
CA LEU A 7 0.26 -8.88 -21.65
C LEU A 7 0.63 -10.25 -22.26
N HIS A 8 1.42 -10.26 -23.34
CA HIS A 8 1.86 -11.52 -23.96
C HIS A 8 2.82 -12.29 -23.04
N ARG A 9 3.71 -11.58 -22.33
CA ARG A 9 4.63 -12.20 -21.37
C ARG A 9 3.90 -12.79 -20.16
N ALA A 10 2.87 -12.10 -19.66
CA ALA A 10 2.03 -12.61 -18.58
C ALA A 10 1.26 -13.88 -19.00
N GLY A 11 0.67 -13.87 -20.19
CA GLY A 11 -0.02 -15.04 -20.75
C GLY A 11 0.91 -16.25 -20.95
N LEU A 12 2.13 -16.04 -21.46
CA LEU A 12 3.12 -17.12 -21.55
C LEU A 12 3.46 -17.68 -20.17
N LEU A 13 3.72 -16.81 -19.19
CA LEU A 13 4.02 -17.24 -17.81
C LEU A 13 2.87 -18.04 -17.19
N SER A 14 1.61 -17.65 -17.40
CA SER A 14 0.48 -18.42 -16.88
C SER A 14 0.40 -19.81 -17.51
N THR A 15 0.62 -19.91 -18.83
CA THR A 15 0.61 -21.20 -19.54
C THR A 15 1.74 -22.10 -19.06
N PHE A 16 2.95 -21.57 -18.86
CA PHE A 16 4.06 -22.34 -18.28
C PHE A 16 3.74 -22.84 -16.86
N ILE A 17 3.17 -21.98 -16.01
CA ILE A 17 2.79 -22.34 -14.64
C ILE A 17 1.67 -23.39 -14.64
N ALA A 18 0.65 -23.24 -15.49
CA ALA A 18 -0.47 -24.17 -15.61
C ALA A 18 -0.03 -25.55 -16.11
N ASN A 19 0.78 -25.59 -17.18
CA ASN A 19 1.31 -26.83 -17.73
C ASN A 19 2.28 -27.52 -16.77
N GLY A 20 3.12 -26.76 -16.08
CA GLY A 20 4.01 -27.31 -15.05
C GLY A 20 3.25 -27.95 -13.90
N ALA A 21 2.14 -27.32 -13.47
CA ALA A 21 1.28 -27.87 -12.42
C ALA A 21 0.53 -29.13 -12.87
N LEU A 22 0.00 -29.14 -14.10
CA LEU A 22 -0.60 -30.33 -14.70
C LEU A 22 0.40 -31.48 -14.85
N TYR A 23 1.62 -31.19 -15.28
CA TYR A 23 2.69 -32.18 -15.41
C TYR A 23 3.07 -32.78 -14.05
N ALA A 24 3.14 -31.96 -13.00
CA ALA A 24 3.38 -32.44 -11.65
C ALA A 24 2.21 -33.30 -11.13
N ALA A 25 0.96 -32.94 -11.46
CA ALA A 25 -0.20 -33.76 -11.13
C ALA A 25 -0.19 -35.11 -11.85
N HIS A 26 0.26 -35.13 -13.11
CA HIS A 26 0.48 -36.36 -13.86
C HIS A 26 1.57 -37.24 -13.21
N ILE A 27 2.71 -36.67 -12.82
CA ILE A 27 3.78 -37.42 -12.12
C ILE A 27 3.28 -37.99 -10.79
N ALA A 28 2.48 -37.22 -10.04
CA ALA A 28 1.90 -37.65 -8.78
C ALA A 28 0.75 -38.67 -8.96
N SER A 29 0.46 -39.12 -10.19
CA SER A 29 -0.60 -40.07 -10.52
C SER A 29 -1.99 -39.66 -10.03
N VAL A 30 -2.26 -38.35 -9.94
CA VAL A 30 -3.54 -37.84 -9.46
C VAL A 30 -4.58 -37.94 -10.59
N GLN A 31 -5.49 -38.90 -10.46
CA GLN A 31 -6.47 -39.22 -11.51
C GLN A 31 -7.72 -38.34 -11.48
N THR A 32 -8.02 -37.67 -10.36
CA THR A 32 -9.22 -36.85 -10.21
C THR A 32 -8.94 -35.38 -10.58
N PRO A 33 -9.83 -34.71 -11.33
CA PRO A 33 -9.62 -33.31 -11.74
C PRO A 33 -9.57 -32.37 -10.53
N ALA A 34 -10.41 -32.61 -9.51
CA ALA A 34 -10.38 -31.87 -8.25
C ALA A 34 -9.06 -32.09 -7.47
N GLY A 35 -8.53 -33.31 -7.47
CA GLY A 35 -7.23 -33.61 -6.86
C GLY A 35 -6.07 -32.91 -7.60
N ALA A 36 -6.09 -32.93 -8.93
CA ALA A 36 -5.08 -32.28 -9.76
C ALA A 36 -5.10 -30.75 -9.55
N LEU A 37 -6.29 -30.15 -9.46
CA LEU A 37 -6.47 -28.73 -9.13
C LEU A 37 -5.97 -28.39 -7.72
N MET A 38 -6.26 -29.25 -6.72
CA MET A 38 -5.75 -29.06 -5.36
C MET A 38 -4.22 -29.11 -5.31
N LEU A 39 -3.60 -30.09 -5.98
CA LEU A 39 -2.14 -30.19 -6.09
C LEU A 39 -1.54 -29.00 -6.85
N SER A 40 -2.21 -28.53 -7.89
CA SER A 40 -1.82 -27.30 -8.60
C SER A 40 -1.82 -26.09 -7.67
N GLY A 41 -2.83 -25.96 -6.81
CA GLY A 41 -2.87 -24.96 -5.75
C GLY A 41 -1.67 -25.04 -4.79
N CYS A 42 -1.24 -26.26 -4.41
CA CYS A 42 -0.03 -26.43 -3.61
C CYS A 42 1.21 -25.91 -4.33
N ILE A 43 1.37 -26.23 -5.61
CA ILE A 43 2.50 -25.78 -6.44
C ILE A 43 2.49 -24.25 -6.57
N PHE A 44 1.33 -23.65 -6.87
CA PHE A 44 1.19 -22.20 -6.95
C PHE A 44 1.59 -21.53 -5.64
N ARG A 45 1.22 -22.12 -4.51
CA ARG A 45 1.64 -21.60 -3.21
C ARG A 45 3.13 -21.78 -2.95
N CYS A 46 3.73 -22.90 -3.35
CA CYS A 46 5.19 -23.10 -3.27
C CYS A 46 5.96 -22.06 -4.09
N LEU A 47 5.49 -21.67 -5.27
CA LEU A 47 6.10 -20.61 -6.09
C LEU A 47 6.04 -19.24 -5.40
N THR A 48 4.96 -18.94 -4.66
CA THR A 48 4.80 -17.67 -3.93
C THR A 48 5.39 -17.69 -2.52
N MET A 49 5.77 -18.87 -2.01
CA MET A 49 6.25 -19.08 -0.65
C MET A 49 7.54 -18.31 -0.32
N PRO A 50 8.56 -18.24 -1.19
CA PRO A 50 9.81 -17.53 -0.92
C PRO A 50 9.59 -16.07 -0.51
N PHE A 51 8.63 -15.38 -1.13
CA PHE A 51 8.30 -14.00 -0.76
C PHE A 51 7.75 -13.90 0.66
N THR A 52 6.86 -14.81 1.04
CA THR A 52 6.28 -14.82 2.39
C THR A 52 7.27 -15.26 3.47
N ILE A 53 8.23 -16.13 3.13
CA ILE A 53 9.33 -16.52 4.05
C ILE A 53 10.32 -15.37 4.20
N TYR A 54 10.67 -14.69 3.11
CA TYR A 54 11.54 -13.51 3.18
C TYR A 54 10.89 -12.38 3.99
N GLY A 55 9.57 -12.21 3.85
CA GLY A 55 8.79 -11.33 4.71
C GLY A 55 8.90 -11.71 6.19
N ASP A 56 8.83 -13.01 6.52
CA ASP A 56 8.95 -13.47 7.91
C ASP A 56 10.36 -13.16 8.44
N GLN A 57 11.41 -13.44 7.66
CA GLN A 57 12.78 -13.07 8.03
C GLN A 57 12.93 -11.57 8.31
N CYS A 58 12.30 -10.72 7.50
CA CYS A 58 12.34 -9.28 7.71
C CYS A 58 11.60 -8.89 8.99
N LEU A 59 10.44 -9.48 9.27
CA LEU A 59 9.68 -9.25 10.50
C LEU A 59 10.49 -9.62 11.75
N HIS A 60 11.11 -10.80 11.75
CA HIS A 60 11.93 -11.27 12.87
C HIS A 60 13.14 -10.34 13.10
N ARG A 61 13.78 -9.84 12.04
CA ARG A 61 14.86 -8.84 12.16
C ARG A 61 14.38 -7.52 12.73
N VAL A 62 13.17 -7.06 12.36
CA VAL A 62 12.58 -5.86 12.98
C VAL A 62 12.32 -6.13 14.45
N ALA A 63 11.76 -7.27 14.82
CA ALA A 63 11.51 -7.62 16.21
C ALA A 63 12.79 -7.61 17.06
N CYS A 64 13.92 -8.08 16.51
CA CYS A 64 15.24 -8.01 17.16
C CYS A 64 15.82 -6.59 17.22
N ALA A 65 15.44 -5.68 16.31
CA ALA A 65 15.91 -4.29 16.28
C ALA A 65 15.13 -3.36 17.22
N LEU A 66 13.90 -3.73 17.60
CA LEU A 66 13.03 -2.92 18.46
C LEU A 66 13.58 -2.63 19.87
N PRO A 67 14.26 -3.57 20.58
CA PRO A 67 14.89 -3.28 21.86
C PRO A 67 15.88 -2.11 21.75
N GLU A 68 16.82 -2.17 20.80
CA GLU A 68 17.81 -1.11 20.59
C GLU A 68 17.16 0.23 20.22
N LEU A 69 16.08 0.20 19.44
CA LEU A 69 15.31 1.39 19.12
C LEU A 69 14.56 1.96 20.34
N GLN A 70 14.18 1.12 21.32
CA GLN A 70 13.55 1.59 22.56
C GLN A 70 14.50 2.45 23.37
N ASP A 71 15.75 2.04 23.48
CA ASP A 71 16.73 2.76 24.28
C ASP A 71 17.03 4.14 23.66
N ALA A 72 17.21 4.20 22.33
CA ALA A 72 17.30 5.48 21.62
C ALA A 72 16.03 6.34 21.75
N HIS A 73 14.86 5.71 21.83
CA HIS A 73 13.60 6.42 22.01
C HIS A 73 13.45 7.00 23.42
N LYS A 74 13.90 6.30 24.46
CA LYS A 74 13.92 6.83 25.84
C LYS A 74 14.78 8.10 25.93
N GLU A 75 15.97 8.10 25.31
CA GLU A 75 16.80 9.30 25.25
C GLU A 75 16.09 10.48 24.55
N TYR A 76 15.32 10.19 23.50
CA TYR A 76 14.51 11.20 22.83
C TYR A 76 13.37 11.71 23.71
N SER A 77 12.62 10.82 24.37
CA SER A 77 11.48 11.22 25.22
C SER A 77 11.95 12.08 26.39
N ASP A 78 13.10 11.75 26.99
CA ASP A 78 13.68 12.51 28.09
C ASP A 78 13.94 13.98 27.69
N ILE A 79 14.32 14.23 26.42
CA ILE A 79 14.55 15.58 25.88
C ILE A 79 13.23 16.21 25.40
N ALA A 80 12.37 15.46 24.73
CA ALA A 80 11.14 15.96 24.13
C ALA A 80 10.10 16.38 25.19
N ASP A 81 10.02 15.63 26.28
CA ASP A 81 9.07 15.85 27.37
C ASP A 81 9.61 16.80 28.44
N HIS A 82 10.88 17.19 28.35
CA HIS A 82 11.47 18.13 29.30
C HIS A 82 10.77 19.49 29.23
N PRO A 83 10.26 20.03 30.35
CA PRO A 83 9.41 21.24 30.35
C PRO A 83 10.15 22.51 29.92
N ARG A 84 11.48 22.49 29.91
CA ARG A 84 12.34 23.60 29.47
C ARG A 84 12.95 23.40 28.08
N ALA A 85 12.67 22.28 27.40
CA ALA A 85 13.27 22.00 26.11
C ALA A 85 12.78 22.98 25.04
N ILE A 86 13.73 23.60 24.34
CA ILE A 86 13.44 24.56 23.28
C ILE A 86 13.04 23.80 22.01
N ALA A 87 12.18 24.38 21.17
CA ALA A 87 11.73 23.75 19.93
C ALA A 87 12.86 23.27 19.02
N TRP A 88 14.01 23.95 19.03
CA TRP A 88 15.20 23.52 18.30
C TRP A 88 15.81 22.23 18.88
N GLU A 89 15.90 22.08 20.20
CA GLU A 89 16.41 20.87 20.87
C GLU A 89 15.52 19.67 20.57
N LYS A 90 14.19 19.86 20.57
CA LYS A 90 13.24 18.82 20.18
C LYS A 90 13.44 18.38 18.73
N ARG A 91 13.72 19.31 17.81
CA ARG A 91 14.02 19.00 16.41
C ARG A 91 15.35 18.25 16.24
N VAL A 92 16.38 18.65 16.98
CA VAL A 92 17.69 17.97 16.97
C VAL A 92 17.54 16.55 17.53
N ALA A 93 16.81 16.38 18.63
CA ALA A 93 16.53 15.07 19.21
C ALA A 93 15.72 14.19 18.24
N ALA A 94 14.72 14.75 17.55
CA ALA A 94 13.94 14.04 16.54
C ALA A 94 14.80 13.60 15.35
N GLN A 95 15.71 14.46 14.89
CA GLN A 95 16.64 14.13 13.82
C GLN A 95 17.64 13.05 14.25
N LYS A 96 18.18 13.14 15.47
CA LYS A 96 19.03 12.10 16.07
C LYS A 96 18.30 10.76 16.12
N LEU A 97 17.06 10.73 16.63
CA LEU A 97 16.24 9.51 16.68
C LEU A 97 16.02 8.90 15.29
N LYS A 98 15.79 9.74 14.28
CA LYS A 98 15.64 9.28 12.89
C LYS A 98 16.93 8.67 12.35
N ASP A 99 18.08 9.29 12.62
CA ASP A 99 19.38 8.80 12.19
C ASP A 99 19.78 7.52 12.93
N ASP A 100 19.50 7.43 14.23
CA ASP A 100 19.68 6.23 15.05
C ASP A 100 18.78 5.09 14.57
N ARG A 101 17.50 5.36 14.25
CA ARG A 101 16.60 4.37 13.65
C ARG A 101 17.15 3.86 12.32
N ASP A 102 17.58 4.74 11.43
CA ASP A 102 18.12 4.33 10.13
C ASP A 102 19.44 3.56 10.29
N ARG A 103 20.30 3.91 11.26
CA ARG A 103 21.52 3.17 11.62
C ARG A 103 21.19 1.76 12.12
N ILE A 104 20.30 1.64 13.11
CA ILE A 104 19.87 0.37 13.69
C ILE A 104 19.21 -0.50 12.62
N PHE A 105 18.25 0.03 11.85
CA PHE A 105 17.60 -0.77 10.81
C PHE A 105 18.58 -1.21 9.71
N ARG A 106 19.61 -0.41 9.40
CA ARG A 106 20.70 -0.84 8.50
C ARG A 106 21.56 -1.94 9.09
N SER A 107 21.89 -1.92 10.39
CA SER A 107 22.66 -2.99 11.04
C SER A 107 21.91 -4.33 10.98
N PHE A 108 20.58 -4.31 11.21
CA PHE A 108 19.69 -5.46 11.05
C PHE A 108 19.24 -5.73 9.59
N ARG A 109 19.74 -4.96 8.61
CA ARG A 109 19.42 -5.07 7.17
C ARG A 109 17.92 -5.00 6.85
N THR A 110 17.13 -4.30 7.66
CA THR A 110 15.67 -4.22 7.58
C THR A 110 15.17 -2.79 7.30
N ASN A 111 13.88 -2.66 6.99
CA ASN A 111 13.15 -1.40 6.85
C ASN A 111 11.63 -1.71 6.89
N ASN A 112 10.80 -0.72 7.19
CA ASN A 112 9.34 -0.81 7.21
C ASN A 112 8.77 -1.39 5.89
N LEU A 113 9.33 -0.99 4.74
CA LEU A 113 8.90 -1.52 3.44
C LEU A 113 9.20 -3.02 3.32
N LYS A 114 10.34 -3.49 3.81
CA LYS A 114 10.73 -4.90 3.75
C LYS A 114 9.84 -5.78 4.64
N MET A 115 9.19 -5.19 5.64
CA MET A 115 8.24 -5.91 6.51
C MET A 115 6.92 -6.22 5.78
N THR A 116 6.46 -5.36 4.86
CA THR A 116 5.13 -5.46 4.24
C THR A 116 5.18 -5.86 2.76
N ALA A 117 6.11 -5.31 1.99
CA ALA A 117 6.17 -5.50 0.53
C ALA A 117 6.26 -6.97 0.09
N PRO A 118 7.06 -7.85 0.73
CA PRO A 118 7.13 -9.26 0.31
C PRO A 118 5.78 -9.98 0.42
N TYR A 119 4.95 -9.64 1.40
CA TYR A 119 3.61 -10.22 1.54
C TYR A 119 2.63 -9.67 0.53
N VAL A 120 2.70 -8.36 0.23
CA VAL A 120 1.88 -7.76 -0.84
C VAL A 120 2.19 -8.44 -2.17
N VAL A 121 3.47 -8.60 -2.49
CA VAL A 121 3.90 -9.32 -3.71
C VAL A 121 3.42 -10.78 -3.69
N GLY A 122 3.61 -11.48 -2.56
CA GLY A 122 3.15 -12.86 -2.41
C GLY A 122 1.63 -13.01 -2.54
N ALA A 123 0.85 -12.06 -2.01
CA ALA A 123 -0.60 -12.05 -2.09
C ALA A 123 -1.09 -11.76 -3.52
N VAL A 124 -0.52 -10.75 -4.19
CA VAL A 124 -0.82 -10.42 -5.60
C VAL A 124 -0.50 -11.61 -6.50
N LEU A 125 0.66 -12.24 -6.32
CA LEU A 125 1.04 -13.42 -7.11
C LEU A 125 0.15 -14.63 -6.80
N SER A 126 -0.29 -14.79 -5.55
CA SER A 126 -1.24 -15.84 -5.17
C SER A 126 -2.61 -15.64 -5.83
N LEU A 127 -3.12 -14.40 -5.82
CA LEU A 127 -4.36 -14.03 -6.51
C LEU A 127 -4.24 -14.22 -8.02
N TYR A 128 -3.10 -13.84 -8.60
CA TYR A 128 -2.80 -14.08 -10.01
C TYR A 128 -2.86 -15.58 -10.34
N CYS A 129 -2.21 -16.43 -9.54
CA CYS A 129 -2.23 -17.88 -9.73
C CYS A 129 -3.62 -18.51 -9.55
N LEU A 130 -4.43 -17.99 -8.61
CA LEU A 130 -5.80 -18.44 -8.39
C LEU A 130 -6.76 -17.98 -9.51
N GLY A 131 -6.44 -16.87 -10.17
CA GLY A 131 -7.21 -16.34 -11.29
C GLY A 131 -6.84 -17.00 -12.61
N VAL A 132 -5.67 -16.66 -13.17
CA VAL A 132 -5.34 -16.92 -14.58
C VAL A 132 -4.86 -18.36 -14.84
N PRO A 133 -3.78 -18.86 -14.19
CA PRO A 133 -3.34 -20.24 -14.41
C PRO A 133 -4.38 -21.27 -13.94
N ALA A 134 -5.05 -21.04 -12.81
CA ALA A 134 -6.10 -21.94 -12.32
C ALA A 134 -7.28 -22.03 -13.30
N GLN A 135 -7.68 -20.90 -13.92
CA GLN A 135 -8.71 -20.89 -14.94
C GLN A 135 -8.29 -21.72 -16.16
N GLN A 136 -7.04 -21.61 -16.63
CA GLN A 136 -6.53 -22.39 -17.77
C GLN A 136 -6.60 -23.90 -17.51
N ILE A 137 -6.25 -24.34 -16.29
CA ILE A 137 -6.36 -25.75 -15.88
C ILE A 137 -7.84 -26.17 -15.79
N GLY A 138 -8.69 -25.31 -15.23
CA GLY A 138 -10.13 -25.56 -15.14
C GLY A 138 -10.79 -25.69 -16.52
N THR A 139 -10.45 -24.82 -17.47
CA THR A 139 -10.96 -24.90 -18.85
C THR A 139 -10.47 -26.14 -19.56
N PHE A 140 -9.21 -26.54 -19.36
CA PHE A 140 -8.69 -27.79 -19.93
C PHE A 140 -9.51 -29.01 -19.48
N PHE A 141 -9.80 -29.13 -18.18
CA PHE A 141 -10.59 -30.25 -17.68
C PHE A 141 -12.04 -30.22 -18.16
N ILE A 142 -12.69 -29.06 -18.18
CA ILE A 142 -14.11 -28.94 -18.54
C ILE A 142 -14.31 -29.03 -20.06
N GLN A 143 -13.51 -28.31 -20.85
CA GLN A 143 -13.73 -28.12 -22.28
C GLN A 143 -12.98 -29.15 -23.13
N ASP A 144 -11.70 -29.41 -22.82
CA ASP A 144 -10.87 -30.29 -23.66
C ASP A 144 -10.99 -31.76 -23.26
N ALA A 145 -11.04 -32.04 -21.95
CA ALA A 145 -11.14 -33.40 -21.43
C ALA A 145 -12.59 -33.86 -21.17
N GLY A 146 -13.58 -32.95 -21.24
CA GLY A 146 -14.99 -33.25 -20.98
C GLY A 146 -15.27 -33.77 -19.56
N MET A 147 -14.42 -33.46 -18.59
CA MET A 147 -14.52 -33.95 -17.21
C MET A 147 -15.23 -32.94 -16.32
N ALA A 148 -16.18 -33.43 -15.52
CA ALA A 148 -16.80 -32.63 -14.47
C ALA A 148 -15.84 -32.46 -13.28
N ILE A 149 -15.63 -31.23 -12.84
CA ILE A 149 -14.90 -30.93 -11.60
C ILE A 149 -15.86 -31.14 -10.43
N VAL A 150 -15.91 -32.37 -9.92
CA VAL A 150 -16.69 -32.72 -8.74
C VAL A 150 -15.77 -32.77 -7.54
N SER A 151 -16.14 -32.03 -6.49
CA SER A 151 -15.43 -32.08 -5.22
C SER A 151 -15.57 -33.48 -4.58
N PRO A 152 -14.47 -34.11 -4.15
CA PRO A 152 -14.52 -35.41 -3.49
C PRO A 152 -15.20 -35.34 -2.10
N LEU A 153 -15.35 -34.13 -1.54
CA LEU A 153 -15.98 -33.90 -0.24
C LEU A 153 -17.46 -33.51 -0.37
N ALA A 154 -17.98 -33.39 -1.59
CA ALA A 154 -19.37 -33.02 -1.79
C ALA A 154 -20.29 -34.13 -1.26
N VAL A 155 -21.30 -33.73 -0.47
CA VAL A 155 -22.31 -34.60 0.11
C VAL A 155 -23.66 -34.26 -0.51
N SER A 156 -24.30 -35.27 -1.09
CA SER A 156 -25.63 -35.16 -1.70
C SER A 156 -26.69 -35.71 -0.74
N CYS A 157 -27.75 -34.95 -0.52
CA CYS A 157 -28.93 -35.39 0.21
C CYS A 157 -29.96 -35.93 -0.78
N THR A 158 -30.46 -37.15 -0.56
CA THR A 158 -31.46 -37.78 -1.43
C THR A 158 -32.86 -37.76 -0.82
N ALA A 159 -33.88 -37.92 -1.67
CA ALA A 159 -35.27 -38.08 -1.26
C ALA A 159 -35.40 -39.30 -0.33
N GLY A 160 -35.49 -39.05 0.98
CA GLY A 160 -35.37 -40.09 2.02
C GLY A 160 -34.44 -39.70 3.18
N GLY A 161 -33.75 -38.55 3.10
CA GLY A 161 -32.90 -38.03 4.18
C GLY A 161 -31.55 -38.73 4.30
N GLN A 162 -31.18 -39.56 3.32
CA GLN A 162 -29.87 -40.20 3.28
C GLN A 162 -28.82 -39.22 2.71
N PHE A 163 -27.62 -39.24 3.31
CA PHE A 163 -26.47 -38.48 2.86
C PHE A 163 -25.50 -39.41 2.14
N THR A 164 -25.15 -39.07 0.90
CA THR A 164 -24.23 -39.85 0.07
C THR A 164 -23.07 -38.97 -0.38
N LEU A 165 -21.84 -39.48 -0.29
CA LEU A 165 -20.67 -38.81 -0.84
C LEU A 165 -20.73 -38.85 -2.37
N ALA A 166 -20.44 -37.72 -3.02
CA ALA A 166 -20.49 -37.57 -4.48
C ALA A 166 -19.50 -38.49 -5.23
N SER A 167 -18.54 -39.10 -4.54
CA SER A 167 -17.63 -40.11 -5.11
C SER A 167 -18.24 -41.49 -5.28
N ALA A 168 -19.42 -41.75 -4.71
CA ALA A 168 -20.14 -43.00 -4.92
C ALA A 168 -20.94 -42.89 -6.22
N ALA A 169 -20.59 -43.70 -7.22
CA ALA A 169 -21.37 -43.91 -8.43
C ALA A 169 -22.75 -44.44 -8.05
N SER A 170 -23.68 -43.56 -7.70
CA SER A 170 -25.01 -43.92 -7.24
C SER A 170 -26.03 -43.45 -8.29
N THR A 171 -26.61 -44.44 -8.96
CA THR A 171 -27.82 -44.30 -9.77
C THR A 171 -29.04 -44.21 -8.84
N VAL A 172 -29.12 -43.14 -8.03
CA VAL A 172 -30.26 -42.91 -7.12
C VAL A 172 -31.15 -41.81 -7.67
N PRO A 173 -32.46 -42.05 -7.83
CA PRO A 173 -33.38 -41.05 -8.36
C PRO A 173 -33.68 -40.00 -7.28
N ALA A 174 -33.57 -38.72 -7.64
CA ALA A 174 -33.85 -37.52 -6.85
C ALA A 174 -32.83 -37.15 -5.74
N ILE A 175 -31.71 -36.56 -6.17
CA ILE A 175 -30.89 -35.69 -5.32
C ILE A 175 -31.71 -34.42 -5.02
N LEU A 176 -31.87 -34.08 -3.73
CA LEU A 176 -32.58 -32.88 -3.28
C LEU A 176 -31.64 -31.67 -3.32
N PHE A 177 -30.47 -31.78 -2.69
CA PHE A 177 -29.44 -30.73 -2.71
C PHE A 177 -28.05 -31.32 -2.45
N THR A 178 -27.00 -30.60 -2.87
CA THR A 178 -25.60 -30.98 -2.70
C THR A 178 -24.84 -29.93 -1.90
N VAL A 179 -24.17 -30.34 -0.82
CA VAL A 179 -23.32 -29.46 -0.01
C VAL A 179 -21.85 -29.79 -0.30
N ASP A 180 -21.09 -28.80 -0.76
CA ASP A 180 -19.64 -28.94 -0.95
C ASP A 180 -18.86 -28.14 0.10
N PRO A 181 -18.21 -28.80 1.07
CA PRO A 181 -17.48 -28.13 2.13
C PRO A 181 -16.10 -27.64 1.69
N THR A 182 -15.62 -27.92 0.47
CA THR A 182 -14.24 -27.57 0.06
C THR A 182 -13.95 -26.09 0.17
N LEU A 183 -14.88 -25.22 -0.28
CA LEU A 183 -14.71 -23.78 -0.20
C LEU A 183 -14.74 -23.29 1.25
N ALA A 184 -15.64 -23.85 2.08
CA ALA A 184 -15.69 -23.54 3.51
C ALA A 184 -14.40 -23.95 4.23
N LEU A 185 -13.85 -25.12 3.91
CA LEU A 185 -12.57 -25.59 4.43
C LEU A 185 -11.41 -24.69 3.98
N ALA A 186 -11.35 -24.34 2.70
CA ALA A 186 -10.33 -23.43 2.17
C ALA A 186 -10.39 -22.06 2.86
N ALA A 187 -11.59 -21.51 3.04
CA ALA A 187 -11.81 -20.25 3.75
C ALA A 187 -11.43 -20.36 5.23
N GLY A 188 -11.81 -21.45 5.91
CA GLY A 188 -11.47 -21.69 7.32
C GLY A 188 -9.95 -21.82 7.55
N ILE A 189 -9.25 -22.59 6.72
CA ILE A 189 -7.79 -22.73 6.79
C ILE A 189 -7.12 -21.39 6.46
N THR A 190 -7.63 -20.64 5.48
CA THR A 190 -7.13 -19.29 5.17
C THR A 190 -7.33 -18.34 6.34
N CYS A 191 -8.47 -18.41 7.03
CA CYS A 191 -8.76 -17.63 8.23
C CYS A 191 -7.78 -17.95 9.36
N PHE A 192 -7.54 -19.24 9.63
CA PHE A 192 -6.54 -19.69 10.60
C PHE A 192 -5.14 -19.16 10.26
N ASN A 193 -4.74 -19.24 8.99
CA ASN A 193 -3.44 -18.74 8.53
C ASN A 193 -3.32 -17.23 8.70
N ALA A 194 -4.34 -16.47 8.30
CA ALA A 194 -4.38 -15.02 8.43
C ALA A 194 -4.33 -14.61 9.90
N TYR A 195 -5.09 -15.29 10.77
CA TYR A 195 -5.10 -15.04 12.20
C TYR A 195 -3.72 -15.26 12.83
N ARG A 196 -3.07 -16.41 12.56
CA ARG A 196 -1.71 -16.66 13.05
C ARG A 196 -0.70 -15.66 12.51
N HIS A 197 -0.77 -15.34 11.22
CA HIS A 197 0.10 -14.37 10.57
C HIS A 197 -0.03 -12.98 11.20
N LEU A 198 -1.24 -12.54 11.50
CA LEU A 198 -1.51 -11.25 12.13
C LEU A 198 -1.11 -11.22 13.60
N ASN A 199 -1.31 -12.31 14.35
CA ASN A 199 -0.86 -12.39 15.74
C ASN A 199 0.65 -12.29 15.90
N GLN A 200 1.43 -12.78 14.92
CA GLN A 200 2.89 -12.63 14.90
C GLN A 200 3.34 -11.16 14.73
N ARG A 201 2.43 -10.24 14.43
CA ARG A 201 2.71 -8.81 14.20
C ARG A 201 2.15 -7.91 15.30
N LEU A 202 1.63 -8.49 16.36
CA LEU A 202 1.22 -7.72 17.53
C LEU A 202 2.45 -7.27 18.32
N GLY A 203 2.34 -6.16 19.04
CA GLY A 203 3.41 -5.66 19.92
C GLY A 203 4.46 -4.80 19.23
N PHE A 204 4.23 -4.39 17.97
CA PHE A 204 5.10 -3.43 17.28
C PHE A 204 4.65 -1.97 17.51
N ASN A 205 3.34 -1.71 17.52
CA ASN A 205 2.75 -0.37 17.70
C ASN A 205 1.24 -0.49 18.00
N ASP A 206 0.69 0.23 18.98
CA ASP A 206 -0.76 0.15 19.30
C ASP A 206 -1.67 0.53 18.14
N ARG A 207 -1.29 1.51 17.31
CA ARG A 207 -2.07 1.87 16.11
C ARG A 207 -2.06 0.72 15.09
N LEU A 208 -0.93 0.03 14.97
CA LEU A 208 -0.81 -1.16 14.12
C LEU A 208 -1.56 -2.34 14.73
N ASP A 209 -1.54 -2.51 16.05
CA ASP A 209 -2.24 -3.58 16.76
C ASP A 209 -3.75 -3.39 16.72
N GLU A 210 -4.24 -2.15 16.82
CA GLU A 210 -5.64 -1.79 16.61
C GLU A 210 -6.06 -2.05 15.16
N TRP A 211 -5.23 -1.63 14.20
CA TRP A 211 -5.46 -1.93 12.79
C TRP A 211 -5.48 -3.45 12.53
N ILE A 212 -4.57 -4.20 13.14
CA ILE A 212 -4.52 -5.67 13.07
C ILE A 212 -5.78 -6.29 13.66
N LYS A 213 -6.23 -5.85 14.84
CA LYS A 213 -7.47 -6.35 15.47
C LYS A 213 -8.69 -6.09 14.59
N ASN A 214 -8.79 -4.90 14.00
CA ASN A 214 -9.87 -4.56 13.08
C ASN A 214 -9.79 -5.40 11.79
N LEU A 215 -8.59 -5.62 11.26
CA LEU A 215 -8.36 -6.45 10.09
C LEU A 215 -8.68 -7.93 10.36
N GLN A 216 -8.31 -8.46 11.52
CA GLN A 216 -8.67 -9.82 11.95
C GLN A 216 -10.17 -10.01 11.97
N ARG A 217 -10.92 -9.06 12.56
CA ARG A 217 -12.39 -9.09 12.56
C ARG A 217 -12.95 -9.07 11.14
N ALA A 218 -12.45 -8.19 10.28
CA ALA A 218 -12.90 -8.10 8.88
C ALA A 218 -12.62 -9.38 8.10
N ILE A 219 -11.44 -9.99 8.28
CA ILE A 219 -11.07 -11.26 7.63
C ILE A 219 -11.93 -12.41 8.16
N CYS A 220 -12.13 -12.52 9.48
CA CYS A 220 -12.98 -13.54 10.07
C CYS A 220 -14.43 -13.43 9.58
N LEU A 221 -14.98 -12.21 9.53
CA LEU A 221 -16.34 -11.96 9.05
C LEU A 221 -16.49 -12.28 7.56
N SER A 222 -15.55 -11.83 6.72
CA SER A 222 -15.60 -12.06 5.27
C SER A 222 -15.43 -13.54 4.91
N LEU A 223 -14.43 -14.22 5.49
CA LEU A 223 -14.21 -15.65 5.26
C LEU A 223 -15.30 -16.51 5.92
N GLY A 224 -15.83 -16.08 7.07
CA GLY A 224 -16.98 -16.71 7.71
C GLY A 224 -18.23 -16.62 6.84
N LEU A 225 -18.49 -15.46 6.23
CA LEU A 225 -19.59 -15.28 5.28
C LEU A 225 -19.40 -16.16 4.04
N VAL A 226 -18.18 -16.24 3.49
CA VAL A 226 -17.88 -17.16 2.37
C VAL A 226 -18.15 -18.61 2.78
N ALA A 227 -17.68 -19.06 3.94
CA ALA A 227 -17.89 -20.42 4.42
C ALA A 227 -19.38 -20.74 4.63
N VAL A 228 -20.11 -19.86 5.33
CA VAL A 228 -21.56 -20.03 5.58
C VAL A 228 -22.34 -20.01 4.28
N SER A 229 -22.05 -19.07 3.38
CA SER A 229 -22.71 -19.00 2.07
C SER A 229 -22.45 -20.28 1.26
N SER A 230 -21.22 -20.79 1.21
CA SER A 230 -20.90 -22.01 0.48
C SER A 230 -21.64 -23.26 0.98
N LEU A 231 -21.94 -23.34 2.28
CA LEU A 231 -22.64 -24.48 2.88
C LEU A 231 -24.16 -24.35 2.78
N LEU A 232 -24.70 -23.13 2.84
CA LEU A 232 -26.13 -22.86 2.90
C LEU A 232 -26.77 -22.55 1.54
N VAL A 233 -25.99 -22.19 0.51
CA VAL A 233 -26.54 -21.82 -0.80
C VAL A 233 -27.37 -22.93 -1.43
N SER A 234 -26.88 -24.18 -1.46
CA SER A 234 -27.64 -25.28 -2.08
C SER A 234 -28.88 -25.70 -1.29
N PRO A 235 -28.82 -25.88 0.05
CA PRO A 235 -30.02 -26.15 0.85
C PRO A 235 -31.06 -25.03 0.75
N LEU A 236 -30.64 -23.76 0.74
CA LEU A 236 -31.54 -22.61 0.70
C LEU A 236 -32.16 -22.43 -0.68
N ALA A 237 -31.39 -22.63 -1.76
CA ALA A 237 -31.92 -22.64 -3.12
C ALA A 237 -32.97 -23.75 -3.31
N TYR A 238 -32.72 -24.95 -2.77
CA TYR A 238 -33.70 -26.03 -2.75
C TYR A 238 -34.97 -25.65 -1.97
N ALA A 239 -34.82 -25.10 -0.76
CA ALA A 239 -35.96 -24.69 0.08
C ALA A 239 -36.82 -23.58 -0.56
N LEU A 240 -36.20 -22.70 -1.36
CA LEU A 240 -36.88 -21.62 -2.07
C LEU A 240 -37.31 -21.99 -3.50
N ALA A 241 -37.07 -23.24 -3.94
CA ALA A 241 -37.29 -23.69 -5.32
C ALA A 241 -36.61 -22.78 -6.38
N LEU A 242 -35.44 -22.25 -6.05
CA LEU A 242 -34.64 -21.39 -6.92
C LEU A 242 -33.49 -22.19 -7.57
N PRO A 243 -33.04 -21.80 -8.78
CA PRO A 243 -31.82 -22.36 -9.34
C PRO A 243 -30.63 -22.02 -8.44
N THR A 244 -29.72 -22.98 -8.22
CA THR A 244 -28.55 -22.80 -7.36
C THR A 244 -27.59 -21.77 -7.96
N PRO A 245 -27.38 -20.60 -7.32
CA PRO A 245 -26.42 -19.62 -7.81
C PRO A 245 -24.99 -20.14 -7.60
N HIS A 246 -24.23 -20.27 -8.68
CA HIS A 246 -22.81 -20.63 -8.63
C HIS A 246 -21.98 -19.34 -8.54
N PHE A 247 -21.68 -18.90 -7.32
CA PHE A 247 -20.94 -17.64 -7.09
C PHE A 247 -19.46 -17.71 -7.50
N PHE A 248 -18.87 -18.90 -7.48
CA PHE A 248 -17.47 -19.13 -7.83
C PHE A 248 -17.35 -20.19 -8.93
N PRO A 249 -16.39 -20.04 -9.86
CA PRO A 249 -16.05 -21.10 -10.80
C PRO A 249 -15.62 -22.39 -10.07
N PRO A 250 -15.94 -23.58 -10.63
CA PRO A 250 -15.72 -24.87 -9.96
C PRO A 250 -14.25 -25.20 -9.69
N TYR A 251 -13.31 -24.56 -10.39
CA TYR A 251 -11.87 -24.74 -10.16
C TYR A 251 -11.33 -23.97 -8.95
N VAL A 252 -12.04 -22.93 -8.47
CA VAL A 252 -11.53 -22.03 -7.42
C VAL A 252 -11.42 -22.75 -6.08
N ALA A 253 -12.44 -23.50 -5.69
CA ALA A 253 -12.48 -24.20 -4.40
C ALA A 253 -11.31 -25.19 -4.20
N PRO A 254 -11.03 -26.14 -5.12
CA PRO A 254 -9.92 -27.08 -4.95
C PRO A 254 -8.55 -26.38 -4.99
N VAL A 255 -8.33 -25.42 -5.89
CA VAL A 255 -7.05 -24.68 -5.97
C VAL A 255 -6.82 -23.86 -4.70
N TRP A 256 -7.83 -23.13 -4.23
CA TRP A 256 -7.72 -22.34 -2.99
C TRP A 256 -7.48 -23.24 -1.78
N LEU A 257 -8.13 -24.41 -1.71
CA LEU A 257 -7.86 -25.39 -0.67
C LEU A 257 -6.38 -25.79 -0.65
N GLY A 258 -5.80 -26.17 -1.80
CA GLY A 258 -4.38 -26.51 -1.91
C GLY A 258 -3.42 -25.38 -1.51
N MET A 259 -3.76 -24.13 -1.88
CA MET A 259 -2.97 -22.97 -1.48
C MET A 259 -3.04 -22.71 0.03
N SER A 260 -4.22 -22.86 0.63
CA SER A 260 -4.47 -22.62 2.04
C SER A 260 -3.79 -23.69 2.92
N THR A 261 -3.87 -24.97 2.53
CA THR A 261 -3.23 -26.09 3.24
C THR A 261 -1.72 -25.97 3.21
N THR A 262 -1.14 -25.64 2.05
CA THR A 262 0.31 -25.41 1.91
C THR A 262 0.78 -24.24 2.79
N THR A 263 -0.04 -23.19 2.92
CA THR A 263 0.25 -22.08 3.83
C THR A 263 0.19 -22.52 5.30
N ALA A 264 -0.79 -23.36 5.66
CA ALA A 264 -0.91 -23.88 7.02
C ALA A 264 0.26 -24.79 7.38
N LEU A 265 0.67 -25.66 6.46
CA LEU A 265 1.85 -26.51 6.62
C LEU A 265 3.11 -25.67 6.82
N LYS A 266 3.29 -24.61 6.03
CA LYS A 266 4.38 -23.65 6.23
C LYS A 266 4.31 -23.00 7.61
N THR A 267 3.15 -22.55 8.05
CA THR A 267 3.01 -21.92 9.38
C THR A 267 3.34 -22.90 10.52
N ILE A 268 2.91 -24.16 10.41
CA ILE A 268 3.15 -25.18 11.44
C ILE A 268 4.62 -25.60 11.44
N LEU A 269 5.18 -25.95 10.28
CA LEU A 269 6.54 -26.48 10.18
C LEU A 269 7.59 -25.37 10.31
N VAL A 270 7.46 -24.28 9.55
CA VAL A 270 8.49 -23.22 9.49
C VAL A 270 8.42 -22.31 10.71
N ASN A 271 7.22 -21.85 11.07
CA ASN A 271 7.07 -20.87 12.15
C ASN A 271 6.83 -21.53 13.51
N GLY A 272 6.30 -22.76 13.54
CA GLY A 272 5.95 -23.47 14.77
C GLY A 272 7.04 -24.39 15.33
N THR A 273 8.10 -24.71 14.57
CA THR A 273 9.17 -25.60 15.04
C THR A 273 10.53 -24.90 15.00
N GLU A 274 11.36 -25.11 16.02
CA GLU A 274 12.76 -24.65 16.05
C GLU A 274 13.59 -25.09 14.83
N PRO A 275 13.54 -26.36 14.36
CA PRO A 275 14.29 -26.76 13.17
C PRO A 275 13.81 -26.05 11.90
N GLY A 276 12.50 -25.78 11.78
CA GLY A 276 11.97 -25.00 10.67
C GLY A 276 12.46 -23.56 10.70
N GLN A 277 12.45 -22.93 11.88
CA GLN A 277 12.98 -21.58 12.06
C GLN A 277 14.48 -21.52 11.71
N ALA A 278 15.27 -22.50 12.14
CA ALA A 278 16.68 -22.59 11.83
C ALA A 278 16.94 -22.76 10.31
N MET A 279 16.22 -23.67 9.65
CA MET A 279 16.34 -23.92 8.21
C MET A 279 16.10 -22.64 7.38
N PHE A 280 15.12 -21.84 7.79
CA PHE A 280 14.77 -20.59 7.11
C PHE A 280 15.42 -19.35 7.72
N ARG A 281 16.41 -19.50 8.61
CA ARG A 281 17.16 -18.40 9.26
C ARG A 281 16.23 -17.37 9.93
N LEU A 282 15.16 -17.84 10.56
CA LEU A 282 14.28 -17.04 11.39
C LEU A 282 14.91 -16.94 12.79
N SER A 283 15.34 -15.73 13.16
CA SER A 283 15.86 -15.47 14.51
C SER A 283 14.73 -15.59 15.53
N PRO A 284 14.93 -16.24 16.69
CA PRO A 284 13.89 -16.29 17.71
C PRO A 284 13.50 -14.88 18.16
N TYR A 285 12.21 -14.68 18.48
CA TYR A 285 11.75 -13.41 19.03
C TYR A 285 12.48 -13.13 20.34
N PRO A 286 12.94 -11.89 20.57
CA PRO A 286 13.52 -11.56 21.87
C PRO A 286 12.43 -11.71 22.95
N PRO A 287 12.79 -12.13 24.18
CA PRO A 287 11.83 -12.31 25.28
C PRO A 287 11.12 -10.99 25.68
N GLN A 288 11.71 -9.87 25.28
CA GLN A 288 11.18 -8.51 25.46
C GLN A 288 10.09 -8.16 24.44
N HIS A 289 9.91 -8.94 23.36
CA HIS A 289 8.88 -8.71 22.35
C HIS A 289 7.47 -8.90 22.94
N GLY A 290 6.62 -7.88 22.81
CA GLY A 290 5.26 -7.89 23.36
C GLY A 290 5.18 -7.72 24.89
N THR A 291 6.31 -7.77 25.62
CA THR A 291 6.39 -7.57 27.08
C THR A 291 6.91 -6.18 27.47
N TYR A 292 7.00 -5.24 26.53
CA TYR A 292 7.22 -3.82 26.79
C TYR A 292 5.97 -3.20 27.46
N GLY A 293 5.67 -3.65 28.69
CA GLY A 293 4.40 -3.45 29.38
C GLY A 293 4.26 -2.13 30.15
N GLY A 294 3.06 -1.99 30.74
CA GLY A 294 2.79 -1.34 32.03
C GLY A 294 2.80 0.18 32.11
N GLU A 295 3.86 0.83 31.63
CA GLU A 295 4.01 2.29 31.73
C GLU A 295 3.81 2.94 30.36
N SER A 296 2.62 3.49 30.18
CA SER A 296 2.29 4.52 29.19
C SER A 296 2.73 4.24 27.75
N THR A 297 2.03 3.32 27.10
CA THR A 297 1.89 3.35 25.63
C THR A 297 1.20 4.62 25.10
N ALA A 298 0.75 5.53 25.96
CA ALA A 298 0.26 6.84 25.56
C ALA A 298 1.41 7.83 25.24
N ALA A 299 2.61 7.64 25.81
CA ALA A 299 3.71 8.60 25.69
C ALA A 299 4.76 8.23 24.61
N GLY A 300 4.97 6.94 24.32
CA GLY A 300 6.03 6.48 23.40
C GLY A 300 5.65 6.26 21.92
N HIS A 301 4.43 6.61 21.49
CA HIS A 301 3.75 5.84 20.42
C HIS A 301 3.47 6.55 19.08
N GLU A 302 4.20 7.61 18.72
CA GLU A 302 4.07 8.18 17.37
C GLU A 302 5.10 7.70 16.34
N TYR A 303 6.23 7.07 16.73
CA TYR A 303 7.33 6.84 15.78
C TYR A 303 7.75 5.40 15.52
N ARG A 304 7.13 4.42 16.18
CA ARG A 304 7.55 3.01 16.07
C ARG A 304 7.12 2.26 14.80
N LEU A 305 6.61 2.96 13.78
CA LEU A 305 6.46 2.51 12.38
C LEU A 305 5.90 3.62 11.47
N ALA A 306 5.64 4.81 11.99
CA ALA A 306 5.18 5.94 11.19
C ALA A 306 6.24 6.29 10.15
N PHE A 307 5.88 6.07 8.89
CA PHE A 307 6.48 6.77 7.77
C PHE A 307 6.40 8.27 8.09
N THR A 308 7.57 8.89 8.25
CA THR A 308 7.84 10.33 8.14
C THR A 308 7.03 11.27 9.03
N GLY A 309 7.67 11.78 10.09
CA GLY A 309 7.42 13.13 10.59
C GLY A 309 7.10 13.19 12.07
N VAL A 310 8.03 13.75 12.85
CA VAL A 310 8.00 13.79 14.32
C VAL A 310 7.05 14.85 14.91
N ASP A 311 6.24 15.47 14.06
CA ASP A 311 5.37 16.56 14.45
C ASP A 311 4.06 16.48 13.64
N VAL A 312 2.92 16.23 14.30
CA VAL A 312 1.62 15.99 13.64
C VAL A 312 1.23 17.15 12.71
N GLU A 313 1.64 18.37 13.04
CA GLU A 313 1.39 19.57 12.23
C GLU A 313 2.32 19.64 11.00
N GLU A 314 3.59 19.28 11.17
CA GLU A 314 4.57 19.21 10.09
C GLU A 314 4.23 18.03 9.15
N THR A 315 3.85 16.87 9.68
CA THR A 315 3.39 15.70 8.93
C THR A 315 2.12 16.01 8.16
N ARG A 316 1.18 16.77 8.71
CA ARG A 316 0.00 17.25 7.98
C ARG A 316 0.40 18.19 6.84
N SER A 317 1.42 19.02 7.02
CA SER A 317 1.91 19.93 5.97
C SER A 317 2.69 19.19 4.87
N ILE A 318 3.57 18.25 5.24
CA ILE A 318 4.36 17.41 4.34
C ILE A 318 3.44 16.45 3.60
N TRP A 319 2.50 15.79 4.27
CA TRP A 319 1.50 14.93 3.64
C TRP A 319 0.61 15.72 2.68
N ARG A 320 0.15 16.93 3.03
CA ARG A 320 -0.60 17.78 2.08
C ARG A 320 0.25 18.15 0.86
N THR A 321 1.54 18.37 1.05
CA THR A 321 2.45 18.74 -0.04
C THR A 321 2.78 17.54 -0.92
N GLN A 322 3.10 16.40 -0.32
CA GLN A 322 3.31 15.12 -1.01
C GLN A 322 2.05 14.64 -1.71
N LYS A 323 0.87 14.78 -1.08
CA LYS A 323 -0.41 14.49 -1.71
C LYS A 323 -0.64 15.38 -2.93
N ARG A 324 -0.39 16.69 -2.85
CA ARG A 324 -0.49 17.57 -4.03
C ARG A 324 0.49 17.19 -5.13
N ILE A 325 1.72 16.79 -4.78
CA ILE A 325 2.72 16.36 -5.76
C ILE A 325 2.31 15.03 -6.40
N LEU A 326 1.79 14.09 -5.61
CA LEU A 326 1.36 12.78 -6.08
C LEU A 326 0.06 12.88 -6.90
N ASP A 327 -0.89 13.71 -6.49
CA ASP A 327 -2.10 14.02 -7.25
C ASP A 327 -1.71 14.66 -8.60
N TYR A 328 -0.77 15.61 -8.60
CA TYR A 328 -0.24 16.19 -9.83
C TYR A 328 0.48 15.15 -10.72
N GLU A 329 1.28 14.26 -10.15
CA GLU A 329 1.99 13.24 -10.91
C GLU A 329 1.04 12.15 -11.43
N CYS A 330 0.04 11.76 -10.65
CA CYS A 330 -1.03 10.86 -11.06
C CYS A 330 -1.86 11.50 -12.18
N ASP A 331 -2.24 12.77 -12.08
CA ASP A 331 -2.95 13.50 -13.14
C ASP A 331 -2.11 13.55 -14.42
N VAL A 332 -0.80 13.83 -14.32
CA VAL A 332 0.10 13.84 -15.47
C VAL A 332 0.28 12.45 -16.09
N ARG A 333 0.39 11.39 -15.27
CA ARG A 333 0.52 10.01 -15.76
C ARG A 333 -0.78 9.48 -16.34
N LEU A 334 -1.91 9.76 -15.71
CA LEU A 334 -3.25 9.45 -16.21
C LEU A 334 -3.51 10.19 -17.53
N HIS A 335 -3.12 11.47 -17.61
CA HIS A 335 -3.22 12.25 -18.84
C HIS A 335 -2.32 11.70 -19.96
N ARG A 336 -1.07 11.32 -19.67
CA ARG A 336 -0.21 10.63 -20.65
C ARG A 336 -0.77 9.28 -21.09
N PHE A 337 -1.35 8.53 -20.16
CA PHE A 337 -1.97 7.24 -20.43
C PHE A 337 -3.24 7.38 -21.27
N LEU A 338 -4.10 8.37 -20.97
CA LEU A 338 -5.29 8.68 -21.74
C LEU A 338 -4.96 9.25 -23.13
N LYS A 339 -3.86 10.02 -23.25
CA LYS A 339 -3.28 10.45 -24.53
C LYS A 339 -2.76 9.27 -25.35
N GLN A 340 -2.09 8.29 -24.72
CA GLN A 340 -1.66 7.05 -25.37
C GLN A 340 -2.82 6.16 -25.82
N ILE A 341 -3.97 6.23 -25.14
CA ILE A 341 -5.19 5.48 -25.48
C ILE A 341 -6.03 6.23 -26.54
N GLY A 342 -5.67 7.47 -26.91
CA GLY A 342 -6.32 8.23 -27.97
C GLY A 342 -7.64 8.88 -27.57
N PHE A 343 -7.91 9.03 -26.26
CA PHE A 343 -9.16 9.63 -25.76
C PHE A 343 -9.15 11.17 -25.74
N PHE A 344 -7.99 11.80 -25.94
CA PHE A 344 -7.87 13.26 -26.05
C PHE A 344 -7.36 13.62 -27.43
N SER A 345 -8.11 14.47 -28.15
CA SER A 345 -7.64 15.09 -29.39
C SER A 345 -6.81 16.34 -29.05
N ASP A 346 -5.82 16.68 -29.88
CA ASP A 346 -4.96 17.87 -29.65
C ASP A 346 -5.77 19.19 -29.56
N VAL A 347 -7.04 19.18 -29.99
CA VAL A 347 -7.99 20.30 -29.89
C VAL A 347 -8.52 20.47 -28.46
N ASP A 348 -8.84 19.36 -27.77
CA ASP A 348 -9.31 19.39 -26.37
C ASP A 348 -8.19 19.85 -25.40
N GLU A 349 -6.93 19.55 -25.75
CA GLU A 349 -5.73 19.99 -25.03
C GLU A 349 -5.55 21.52 -25.14
N LEU A 350 -5.74 22.08 -26.33
CA LEU A 350 -5.66 23.53 -26.56
C LEU A 350 -6.80 24.30 -25.89
N GLU A 351 -8.02 23.76 -25.87
CA GLU A 351 -9.15 24.37 -25.14
C GLU A 351 -8.90 24.34 -23.63
N TYR A 352 -8.44 23.22 -23.07
CA TYR A 352 -8.12 23.13 -21.65
C TYR A 352 -6.97 24.06 -21.24
N GLU A 353 -5.92 24.17 -22.06
CA GLU A 353 -4.81 25.10 -21.81
C GLU A 353 -5.22 26.57 -21.95
N ALA A 354 -6.08 26.89 -22.91
CA ALA A 354 -6.65 28.23 -23.08
C ALA A 354 -7.47 28.63 -21.85
N ASP A 355 -8.36 27.75 -21.38
CA ASP A 355 -9.23 27.97 -20.23
C ASP A 355 -8.42 28.13 -18.92
N LYS A 356 -7.35 27.34 -18.78
CA LYS A 356 -6.40 27.44 -17.67
C LYS A 356 -5.59 28.74 -17.71
N LEU A 357 -5.18 29.21 -18.89
CA LEU A 357 -4.50 30.48 -19.07
C LEU A 357 -5.43 31.67 -18.80
N GLU A 358 -6.70 31.56 -19.17
CA GLU A 358 -7.72 32.57 -18.91
C GLU A 358 -7.97 32.73 -17.41
N ARG A 359 -8.13 31.64 -16.67
CA ARG A 359 -8.23 31.65 -15.20
C ARG A 359 -6.99 32.26 -14.54
N LYS A 360 -5.79 31.93 -15.02
CA LYS A 360 -4.54 32.54 -14.52
C LYS A 360 -4.46 34.04 -14.82
N ARG A 361 -4.93 34.48 -15.98
CA ARG A 361 -5.01 35.90 -16.35
C ARG A 361 -6.04 36.65 -15.51
N ALA A 362 -7.19 36.04 -15.20
CA ALA A 362 -8.20 36.62 -14.33
C ALA A 362 -7.65 36.87 -12.92
N VAL A 363 -7.02 35.86 -12.31
CA VAL A 363 -6.38 35.98 -10.99
C VAL A 363 -5.24 37.00 -11.01
N ALA A 364 -4.47 37.09 -12.10
CA ALA A 364 -3.43 38.11 -12.25
C ALA A 364 -4.01 39.54 -12.39
N ARG A 365 -5.15 39.70 -13.07
CA ARG A 365 -5.88 40.98 -13.16
C ARG A 365 -6.43 41.38 -11.80
N GLU A 366 -7.07 40.48 -11.07
CA GLU A 366 -7.56 40.72 -9.71
C GLU A 366 -6.44 41.16 -8.77
N ARG A 367 -5.28 40.50 -8.83
CA ARG A 367 -4.10 40.89 -8.03
C ARG A 367 -3.57 42.28 -8.41
N ARG A 368 -3.61 42.66 -9.70
CA ARG A 368 -3.23 44.01 -10.13
C ARG A 368 -4.23 45.06 -9.66
N ILE A 369 -5.54 44.77 -9.73
CA ILE A 369 -6.60 45.67 -9.25
C ILE A 369 -6.47 45.84 -7.72
N ALA A 370 -6.29 44.76 -6.97
CA ALA A 370 -6.04 44.81 -5.53
C ALA A 370 -4.77 45.64 -5.21
N SER A 371 -3.68 45.49 -5.97
CA SER A 371 -2.46 46.28 -5.75
C SER A 371 -2.61 47.76 -6.11
N THR A 372 -3.51 48.12 -7.02
CA THR A 372 -3.74 49.53 -7.41
C THR A 372 -4.73 50.23 -6.49
N LEU A 373 -5.69 49.50 -5.91
CA LEU A 373 -6.55 50.00 -4.82
C LEU A 373 -5.74 50.26 -3.54
N VAL A 374 -4.87 49.33 -3.15
CA VAL A 374 -3.96 49.50 -1.99
C VAL A 374 -3.01 50.69 -2.17
N ASN A 375 -2.65 51.03 -3.42
CA ASN A 375 -1.78 52.18 -3.72
C ASN A 375 -2.51 53.52 -3.84
N LYS A 376 -3.86 53.51 -3.92
CA LYS A 376 -4.69 54.73 -3.94
C LYS A 376 -5.04 55.23 -2.53
N ASP A 377 -4.98 54.35 -1.52
CA ASP A 377 -5.27 54.68 -0.12
C ASP A 377 -4.02 55.14 0.67
N MET A 378 -2.86 55.27 0.02
CA MET A 378 -1.65 55.87 0.60
C MET A 378 -1.53 57.34 0.18
N PRO A 379 -1.71 58.32 1.09
CA PRO A 379 -1.48 59.72 0.76
C PRO A 379 0.02 59.96 0.50
N HIS A 380 0.30 60.64 -0.62
CA HIS A 380 1.58 61.22 -1.05
C HIS A 380 2.80 60.96 -0.15
N MET A 381 3.49 59.83 -0.37
CA MET A 381 4.90 59.71 0.02
C MET A 381 5.77 60.36 -1.07
N THR A 382 6.51 61.37 -0.63
CA THR A 382 7.30 62.33 -1.39
C THR A 382 8.32 61.70 -2.35
N ALA A 383 8.50 62.36 -3.51
CA ALA A 383 9.43 62.03 -4.59
C ALA A 383 10.93 62.06 -4.20
N ALA A 384 11.27 62.10 -2.91
CA ALA A 384 12.64 62.26 -2.41
C ALA A 384 13.43 60.94 -2.30
N SER A 385 12.78 59.76 -2.28
CA SER A 385 13.51 58.49 -2.15
C SER A 385 14.06 57.94 -3.48
N LYS A 386 13.51 58.38 -4.62
CA LYS A 386 13.92 57.91 -5.95
C LYS A 386 15.23 58.51 -6.47
N HIS A 387 15.69 59.63 -5.88
CA HIS A 387 16.90 60.31 -6.36
C HIS A 387 18.20 59.84 -5.66
N ARG A 388 18.11 59.12 -4.52
CA ARG A 388 19.29 58.64 -3.78
C ARG A 388 19.94 57.37 -4.33
N HIS A 389 19.27 56.62 -5.21
CA HIS A 389 19.86 55.42 -5.82
C HIS A 389 20.53 55.67 -7.19
N ALA A 390 20.29 56.83 -7.81
CA ALA A 390 20.86 57.15 -9.13
C ALA A 390 22.30 57.71 -9.08
N MET A 391 22.81 58.12 -7.92
CA MET A 391 24.12 58.78 -7.80
C MET A 391 25.28 57.91 -7.29
N ARG A 392 25.10 56.58 -7.12
CA ARG A 392 26.17 55.71 -6.56
C ARG A 392 26.96 54.89 -7.60
N ASN A 393 26.74 55.07 -8.90
CA ASN A 393 27.37 54.23 -9.94
C ASN A 393 28.21 54.96 -11.00
N ASN A 394 28.68 56.20 -10.76
CA ASN A 394 29.60 56.88 -11.68
C ASN A 394 30.94 57.21 -11.00
N SER A 395 31.91 56.29 -11.04
CA SER A 395 33.35 56.60 -11.04
C SER A 395 34.16 55.37 -11.54
N VAL A 396 34.39 55.26 -12.84
CA VAL A 396 35.67 55.53 -13.57
C VAL A 396 36.73 54.42 -13.45
N GLY A 397 37.04 53.81 -14.60
CA GLY A 397 38.18 52.90 -14.82
C GLY A 397 38.09 52.00 -16.07
N THR A 398 38.05 52.59 -17.28
CA THR A 398 38.22 51.95 -18.62
C THR A 398 39.70 52.00 -19.07
N PRO A 399 40.16 51.41 -20.21
CA PRO A 399 39.51 50.49 -21.20
C PRO A 399 40.38 49.27 -21.62
N GLN A 400 39.77 48.21 -22.17
CA GLN A 400 40.27 47.59 -23.42
C GLN A 400 39.19 46.75 -24.12
N GLU A 401 39.09 46.95 -25.43
CA GLU A 401 38.06 46.52 -26.38
C GLU A 401 38.01 45.00 -26.64
N ALA A 402 36.80 44.46 -26.81
CA ALA A 402 36.41 43.63 -27.97
C ALA A 402 34.88 43.35 -27.99
N ASP A 403 34.24 43.86 -29.04
CA ASP A 403 32.98 43.53 -29.74
C ASP A 403 31.85 42.67 -29.12
N GLU A 404 30.67 43.33 -29.11
CA GLU A 404 29.32 42.92 -29.52
C GLU A 404 28.84 41.45 -29.45
N CYS A 405 27.89 41.18 -28.54
CA CYS A 405 26.52 40.75 -28.92
C CYS A 405 25.57 40.81 -27.73
N GLY A 406 24.41 41.47 -27.90
CA GLY A 406 23.46 41.79 -26.84
C GLY A 406 22.74 40.57 -26.24
N GLY A 407 22.84 40.42 -24.93
CA GLY A 407 22.02 39.54 -24.11
C GLY A 407 21.66 40.24 -22.80
N THR A 408 20.39 40.58 -22.62
CA THR A 408 19.85 40.99 -21.31
C THR A 408 20.17 39.92 -20.26
N PRO A 409 20.69 40.27 -19.05
CA PRO A 409 21.11 39.27 -18.09
C PRO A 409 19.89 38.66 -17.41
N TYR A 410 19.43 37.52 -17.93
CA TYR A 410 18.35 36.70 -17.37
C TYR A 410 18.58 36.40 -15.87
N SER A 411 19.84 36.39 -15.44
CA SER A 411 20.28 36.24 -14.04
C SER A 411 19.78 37.35 -13.11
N GLU A 412 19.73 38.60 -13.57
CA GLU A 412 19.36 39.75 -12.73
C GLU A 412 17.84 39.86 -12.53
N VAL A 413 17.07 39.45 -13.56
CA VAL A 413 15.60 39.35 -13.47
C VAL A 413 15.17 38.21 -12.56
N VAL A 414 15.90 37.10 -12.55
CA VAL A 414 15.64 35.95 -11.67
C VAL A 414 16.00 36.28 -10.21
N ALA A 415 17.14 36.94 -9.97
CA ALA A 415 17.54 37.37 -8.63
C ALA A 415 16.52 38.36 -8.02
N THR A 416 16.08 39.35 -8.80
CA THR A 416 15.06 40.32 -8.35
C THR A 416 13.67 39.69 -8.19
N GLN A 417 13.32 38.64 -8.93
CA GLN A 417 12.09 37.86 -8.68
C GLN A 417 12.18 37.06 -7.38
N MET A 418 13.33 36.44 -7.11
CA MET A 418 13.54 35.62 -5.92
C MET A 418 13.54 36.47 -4.64
N GLU A 419 14.17 37.64 -4.68
CA GLU A 419 14.16 38.60 -3.57
C GLU A 419 12.75 39.13 -3.29
N ARG A 420 11.96 39.43 -4.34
CA ARG A 420 10.55 39.81 -4.20
C ARG A 420 9.68 38.69 -3.63
N ALA A 421 9.99 37.43 -3.96
CA ALA A 421 9.28 36.28 -3.41
C ALA A 421 9.58 36.11 -1.91
N GLN A 422 10.85 36.26 -1.51
CA GLN A 422 11.27 36.19 -0.11
C GLN A 422 10.67 37.33 0.73
N LEU A 423 10.64 38.55 0.20
CA LEU A 423 10.01 39.70 0.87
C LEU A 423 8.51 39.50 1.09
N ARG A 424 7.80 38.92 0.11
CA ARG A 424 6.36 38.60 0.26
C ARG A 424 6.14 37.53 1.32
N GLU A 425 7.00 36.51 1.37
CA GLU A 425 6.87 35.45 2.37
C GLU A 425 7.11 35.98 3.79
N LEU A 426 8.07 36.90 3.95
CA LEU A 426 8.30 37.61 5.21
C LEU A 426 7.11 38.47 5.64
N GLN A 427 6.53 39.24 4.71
CA GLN A 427 5.34 40.06 4.96
C GLN A 427 4.13 39.20 5.34
N ASP A 428 3.91 38.07 4.67
CA ASP A 428 2.83 37.13 5.00
C ASP A 428 3.01 36.52 6.40
N ARG A 429 4.25 36.21 6.80
CA ARG A 429 4.55 35.71 8.16
C ARG A 429 4.25 36.76 9.22
N GLN A 430 4.66 38.01 8.98
CA GLN A 430 4.38 39.13 9.88
C GLN A 430 2.88 39.43 9.97
N ALA A 431 2.15 39.39 8.85
CA ALA A 431 0.70 39.58 8.84
C ALA A 431 -0.04 38.49 9.61
N ARG A 432 0.41 37.22 9.52
CA ARG A 432 -0.16 36.11 10.31
C ARG A 432 0.15 36.25 11.79
N GLN A 433 1.33 36.74 12.17
CA GLN A 433 1.67 37.02 13.57
C GLN A 433 0.80 38.15 14.12
N ALA A 434 0.67 39.25 13.40
CA ALA A 434 -0.19 40.37 13.79
C ALA A 434 -1.66 39.95 13.92
N ALA A 435 -2.17 39.12 13.01
CA ALA A 435 -3.53 38.58 13.08
C ALA A 435 -3.74 37.66 14.29
N ARG A 436 -2.72 36.87 14.66
CA ARG A 436 -2.76 36.02 15.87
C ARG A 436 -2.74 36.84 17.15
N GLU A 437 -1.91 37.87 17.22
CA GLU A 437 -1.88 38.80 18.36
C GLU A 437 -3.20 39.57 18.50
N ALA A 438 -3.77 40.04 17.40
CA ALA A 438 -5.06 40.71 17.40
C ALA A 438 -6.21 39.77 17.82
N ALA A 439 -6.17 38.50 17.40
CA ALA A 439 -7.14 37.49 17.81
C ALA A 439 -6.99 37.12 19.30
N TRP A 440 -5.75 37.10 19.82
CA TRP A 440 -5.47 36.84 21.22
C TRP A 440 -5.96 37.98 22.12
N LYS A 441 -5.67 39.24 21.77
CA LYS A 441 -6.15 40.45 22.47
C LYS A 441 -7.67 40.66 22.41
N ARG A 442 -8.39 39.92 21.55
CA ARG A 442 -9.86 39.93 21.51
C ARG A 442 -10.48 38.84 22.39
N ARG A 443 -9.71 37.83 22.77
CA ARG A 443 -10.17 36.69 23.59
C ARG A 443 -9.80 36.83 25.06
N HIS A 444 -8.83 37.67 25.38
CA HIS A 444 -8.38 38.07 26.72
C HIS A 444 -8.39 39.59 26.80
#